data_AF-A0A453B1Z7-F1
#
_entry.id   AF-A0A453B1Z7-F1
#
_cell.length_a   1.000
_cell.length_b   1.000
_cell.length_c   1.000
_cell.angle_alpha   90.00
_cell.angle_beta   90.00
_cell.angle_gamma   90.00
#
_symmetry.space_group_name_H-M   'P 1'
#
loop_
_entity.id
_entity.type
_entity.pdbx_description
1 polymer ?
#
loop_
_entity_poly.entity_id
_entity_poly.type
_entity_poly.pdbx_seq_one_letter_code
_entity_poly.pdbx_strand_id
1 'polypeptide(L)'
;RPTEICQILSNYKKFSIAPEPPNRPPSGSLFLFDRKILRYFRKDGHIWRKKKDGKTVKEAHEKLKVGSVDVLHCYYAHGEENENFQRRTYWLLEEGFMNIVLVHYLEIK
;
A
#
# COMPACT_ATOMS: atom_id res chain seq x y z
N ARG A 1 -6.64 9.88 5.05
CA ARG A 1 -6.31 11.32 4.90
C ARG A 1 -5.24 11.46 3.83
N PRO A 2 -5.60 11.79 2.57
CA PRO A 2 -4.64 11.84 1.46
C PRO A 2 -3.45 12.79 1.68
N THR A 3 -3.68 13.94 2.30
CA THR A 3 -2.65 14.95 2.57
C THR A 3 -1.48 14.43 3.41
N GLU A 4 -1.75 13.71 4.50
CA GLU A 4 -0.71 13.14 5.37
C GLU A 4 0.11 12.08 4.62
N ILE A 5 -0.55 11.25 3.81
CA ILE A 5 0.12 10.24 2.98
C ILE A 5 1.04 10.87 1.95
N CYS A 6 0.59 11.95 1.29
CA CYS A 6 1.44 12.73 0.38
C CYS A 6 2.66 13.28 1.11
N GLN A 7 2.49 13.85 2.31
CA GLN A 7 3.61 14.40 3.08
C GLN A 7 4.65 13.32 3.44
N ILE A 8 4.21 12.12 3.83
CA ILE A 8 5.12 10.99 4.10
C ILE A 8 5.89 10.63 2.83
N LEU A 9 5.19 10.44 1.70
CA LEU A 9 5.79 10.01 0.43
C LEU A 9 6.76 11.06 -0.14
N SER A 10 6.42 12.35 -0.12
CA SER A 10 7.30 13.42 -0.60
C SER A 10 8.52 13.63 0.31
N ASN A 11 8.42 13.25 1.59
CA ASN A 11 9.50 13.34 2.57
C ASN A 11 10.15 11.98 2.89
N TYR A 12 10.01 10.98 2.02
CA TYR A 12 10.40 9.59 2.31
C TYR A 12 11.83 9.42 2.84
N LYS A 13 12.76 10.31 2.44
CA LYS A 13 14.16 10.31 2.90
C LYS A 13 14.32 10.55 4.41
N LYS A 14 13.28 11.06 5.08
CA LYS A 14 13.25 11.26 6.54
C LYS A 14 12.81 9.99 7.29
N PHE A 15 12.43 8.94 6.58
CA PHE A 15 11.89 7.72 7.14
C PHE A 15 12.72 6.51 6.71
N SER A 16 12.65 5.43 7.48
CA SER A 16 13.30 4.17 7.13
C SER A 16 12.56 3.49 5.98
N ILE A 17 13.31 3.09 4.96
CA ILE A 17 12.83 2.21 3.89
C ILE A 17 13.06 0.77 4.33
N ALA A 18 12.00 -0.03 4.35
CA ALA A 18 12.09 -1.43 4.73
C ALA A 18 12.87 -2.23 3.66
N PRO A 19 13.89 -3.00 4.05
CA PRO A 19 14.75 -3.73 3.10
C PRO A 19 14.10 -5.02 2.60
N GLU A 20 13.09 -5.53 3.29
CA GLU A 20 12.41 -6.80 3.00
C GLU A 20 10.90 -6.73 3.29
N PRO A 21 10.08 -7.63 2.71
CA PRO A 21 8.65 -7.67 2.98
C PRO A 21 8.39 -8.12 4.44
N PRO A 22 7.44 -7.51 5.16
CA PRO A 22 7.08 -7.96 6.50
C PRO A 22 6.38 -9.33 6.44
N ASN A 23 6.41 -10.10 7.52
CA ASN A 23 5.66 -11.35 7.62
C ASN A 23 4.42 -11.19 8.50
N ARG A 24 3.24 -11.28 7.88
CA ARG A 24 1.90 -11.12 8.49
C ARG A 24 1.82 -9.95 9.48
N PRO A 25 2.16 -8.72 9.05
CA PRO A 25 2.13 -7.57 9.93
C PRO A 25 0.71 -7.34 10.50
N PRO A 26 0.58 -6.94 11.78
CA PRO A 26 -0.71 -6.69 12.40
C PRO A 26 -1.35 -5.39 11.89
N SER A 27 -2.63 -5.22 12.21
CA SER A 27 -3.36 -3.96 11.99
C SER A 27 -2.62 -2.77 12.63
N GLY A 28 -2.61 -1.62 11.94
CA GLY A 28 -1.87 -0.42 12.31
C GLY A 28 -0.44 -0.36 11.79
N SER A 29 0.08 -1.44 11.20
CA SER A 29 1.46 -1.46 10.70
C SER A 29 1.62 -0.62 9.42
N LEU A 30 2.74 0.11 9.34
CA LEU A 30 3.06 1.00 8.23
C LEU A 30 4.50 0.78 7.75
N PHE A 31 4.69 0.66 6.43
CA PHE A 31 6.00 0.43 5.83
C PHE A 31 6.20 1.28 4.58
N LEU A 32 7.40 1.83 4.42
CA LEU A 32 7.86 2.44 3.18
C LEU A 32 8.77 1.47 2.44
N PHE A 33 8.58 1.35 1.12
CA PHE A 33 9.45 0.57 0.25
C PHE A 33 9.87 1.39 -0.97
N ASP A 34 11.06 1.10 -1.48
CA ASP A 34 11.41 1.41 -2.86
C ASP A 34 11.10 0.19 -3.73
N ARG A 35 10.05 0.28 -4.57
CA ARG A 35 9.60 -0.84 -5.41
C ARG A 35 10.57 -1.16 -6.57
N LYS A 36 11.54 -0.28 -6.87
CA LYS A 36 12.61 -0.59 -7.83
C LYS A 36 13.64 -1.53 -7.20
N ILE A 37 13.89 -1.39 -5.90
CA ILE A 37 14.81 -2.24 -5.14
C ILE A 37 14.11 -3.52 -4.69
N LEU A 38 12.92 -3.40 -4.08
CA LEU A 38 12.15 -4.52 -3.55
C LEU A 38 10.85 -4.73 -4.34
N ARG A 39 10.95 -5.34 -5.53
CA ARG A 39 9.79 -5.59 -6.41
C ARG A 39 8.67 -6.42 -5.75
N TYR A 40 9.04 -7.31 -4.82
CA TYR A 40 8.13 -8.26 -4.18
C TYR A 40 7.70 -7.86 -2.76
N PHE A 41 7.68 -6.56 -2.45
CA PHE A 41 7.25 -6.02 -1.14
C PHE A 41 5.85 -6.48 -0.66
N ARG A 42 5.00 -6.97 -1.59
CA ARG A 42 3.67 -7.54 -1.31
C ARG A 42 3.69 -9.01 -0.88
N LYS A 43 4.85 -9.68 -0.84
CA LYS A 43 4.99 -11.07 -0.32
C LYS A 43 4.97 -11.04 1.21
N ASP A 44 3.84 -10.61 1.76
CA ASP A 44 3.68 -10.23 3.16
C ASP A 44 3.13 -11.36 4.05
N GLY A 45 3.04 -12.58 3.53
CA GLY A 45 2.57 -13.76 4.26
C GLY A 45 1.07 -13.79 4.57
N HIS A 46 0.32 -12.71 4.28
CA HIS A 46 -1.13 -12.67 4.40
C HIS A 46 -1.80 -13.42 3.25
N ILE A 47 -2.96 -14.00 3.52
CA ILE A 47 -3.80 -14.62 2.50
C ILE A 47 -4.85 -13.59 2.08
N TRP A 48 -4.70 -13.08 0.86
CA TRP A 48 -5.56 -12.06 0.29
C TRP A 48 -6.63 -12.70 -0.57
N ARG A 49 -7.84 -12.12 -0.53
CA ARG A 49 -8.96 -12.49 -1.40
C ARG A 49 -8.51 -12.53 -2.85
N LYS A 50 -8.85 -13.62 -3.54
CA LYS A 50 -8.51 -13.81 -4.96
C LYS A 50 -9.68 -13.50 -5.87
N LYS A 51 -9.38 -13.29 -7.15
CA LYS A 51 -10.37 -13.22 -8.23
C LYS A 51 -11.00 -14.59 -8.43
N LYS A 52 -12.04 -14.67 -9.27
CA LYS A 52 -12.74 -15.93 -9.61
C LYS A 52 -11.81 -17.03 -10.15
N ASP A 53 -10.66 -16.65 -10.69
CA ASP A 53 -9.62 -17.58 -11.19
C ASP A 53 -8.86 -18.32 -10.07
N GLY A 54 -9.03 -17.94 -8.80
CA GLY A 54 -8.34 -18.53 -7.65
C GLY A 54 -6.82 -18.30 -7.62
N LYS A 55 -6.28 -17.47 -8.52
CA LYS A 55 -4.83 -17.24 -8.69
C LYS A 55 -4.45 -15.80 -8.40
N THR A 56 -5.23 -14.85 -8.91
CA THR A 56 -4.88 -13.43 -8.86
C THR A 56 -5.49 -12.78 -7.63
N VAL A 57 -4.73 -12.01 -6.86
CA VAL A 57 -5.30 -11.21 -5.77
C VAL A 57 -6.31 -10.21 -6.33
N LYS A 58 -7.46 -10.09 -5.68
CA LYS A 58 -8.49 -9.11 -5.98
C LYS A 58 -8.09 -7.77 -5.37
N GLU A 59 -7.30 -7.00 -6.13
CA GLU A 59 -6.97 -5.61 -5.81
C GLU A 59 -7.94 -4.63 -6.49
N ALA A 60 -8.48 -3.68 -5.73
CA ALA A 60 -9.19 -2.52 -6.25
C ALA A 60 -8.21 -1.36 -6.41
N HIS A 61 -8.28 -0.61 -7.51
CA HIS A 61 -7.38 0.50 -7.81
C HIS A 61 -8.15 1.81 -7.85
N GLU A 62 -7.71 2.79 -7.06
CA GLU A 62 -8.31 4.11 -6.96
C GLU A 62 -7.25 5.20 -7.15
N LYS A 63 -7.69 6.40 -7.56
CA LYS A 63 -6.90 7.63 -7.46
C LYS A 63 -7.48 8.51 -6.36
N LEU A 64 -6.64 8.94 -5.41
CA LEU A 64 -7.07 9.81 -4.31
C LEU A 64 -6.71 11.26 -4.60
N LYS A 65 -7.63 12.15 -4.22
CA LYS A 65 -7.49 13.60 -4.39
C LYS A 65 -6.97 14.29 -3.14
N VAL A 66 -6.21 15.36 -3.33
CA VAL A 66 -5.97 16.41 -2.33
C VAL A 66 -6.58 17.69 -2.89
N GLY A 67 -7.56 18.25 -2.19
CA GLY A 67 -8.47 19.23 -2.79
C GLY A 67 -9.25 18.58 -3.93
N SER A 68 -9.16 19.16 -5.14
CA SER A 68 -9.85 18.67 -6.35
C SER A 68 -8.94 17.86 -7.30
N VAL A 69 -7.64 17.76 -7.00
CA VAL A 69 -6.62 17.22 -7.90
C VAL A 69 -6.24 15.81 -7.48
N ASP A 70 -6.20 14.88 -8.44
CA ASP A 70 -5.70 13.52 -8.21
C ASP A 70 -4.19 13.57 -7.92
N VAL A 71 -3.75 12.96 -6.82
CA VAL A 71 -2.34 13.01 -6.39
C VAL A 71 -1.74 11.65 -6.06
N LEU A 72 -2.57 10.65 -5.70
CA LEU A 72 -2.10 9.34 -5.27
C LEU A 72 -2.78 8.24 -6.08
N HIS A 73 -2.04 7.18 -6.39
CA HIS A 73 -2.62 5.86 -6.55
C HIS A 73 -2.89 5.23 -5.18
N CYS A 74 -4.01 4.52 -5.03
CA CYS A 74 -4.30 3.71 -3.86
C CYS A 74 -4.85 2.35 -4.27
N TYR A 75 -4.17 1.28 -3.87
CA TYR A 75 -4.58 -0.10 -4.16
C TYR A 75 -5.02 -0.79 -2.87
N TYR A 76 -6.19 -1.42 -2.90
CA TYR A 76 -6.79 -2.11 -1.75
C TYR A 76 -6.86 -3.60 -1.99
N ALA A 77 -6.30 -4.39 -1.08
CA ALA A 77 -6.52 -5.82 -0.99
C ALA A 77 -7.22 -6.15 0.34
N HIS A 78 -8.18 -7.07 0.30
CA HIS A 78 -8.93 -7.54 1.48
C HIS A 78 -8.46 -8.94 1.87
N GLY A 79 -8.36 -9.20 3.18
CA GLY A 79 -8.07 -10.53 3.70
C GLY A 79 -9.07 -11.56 3.19
N GLU A 80 -8.62 -12.79 2.98
CA GLU A 80 -9.51 -13.90 2.61
C GLU A 80 -10.41 -14.30 3.78
N GLU A 81 -9.83 -14.48 4.96
CA GLU A 81 -10.56 -14.89 6.18
C GLU A 81 -11.29 -13.73 6.87
N ASN A 82 -10.66 -12.54 6.89
CA ASN A 82 -11.22 -11.33 7.48
C ASN A 82 -11.32 -10.22 6.42
N GLU A 83 -12.54 -9.96 5.95
CA GLU A 83 -12.79 -8.93 4.92
C GLU A 83 -12.51 -7.50 5.39
N ASN A 84 -12.56 -7.28 6.70
CA ASN A 84 -12.30 -6.00 7.34
C ASN A 84 -10.81 -5.73 7.44
N PHE A 85 -9.96 -6.76 7.36
CA PHE A 85 -8.52 -6.57 7.30
C PHE A 85 -8.08 -6.20 5.88
N GLN A 86 -7.41 -5.07 5.75
CA GLN A 86 -7.03 -4.50 4.46
C GLN A 86 -5.53 -4.20 4.40
N ARG A 87 -4.94 -4.42 3.22
CA ARG A 87 -3.69 -3.78 2.83
C ARG A 87 -3.98 -2.66 1.85
N ARG A 88 -3.54 -1.46 2.20
CA ARG A 88 -3.63 -0.26 1.36
C ARG A 88 -2.23 0.14 0.90
N THR A 89 -2.00 0.14 -0.40
CA THR A 89 -0.73 0.55 -1.00
C THR A 89 -0.91 1.91 -1.67
N TYR A 90 -0.07 2.88 -1.31
CA TYR A 90 -0.11 4.25 -1.84
C TYR A 90 1.19 4.61 -2.53
N TRP A 91 1.12 5.38 -3.62
CA TRP A 91 2.27 6.10 -4.19
C TRP A 91 1.79 7.35 -4.94
N LEU A 92 2.68 8.33 -5.05
CA LEU A 92 2.39 9.58 -5.75
C LEU A 92 2.24 9.35 -7.26
N LEU A 93 1.34 10.12 -7.89
CA LEU A 93 1.22 10.21 -9.34
C LEU A 93 2.41 10.95 -9.98
N GLU A 94 3.14 11.74 -9.21
CA GLU A 94 4.33 12.45 -9.65
C GLU A 94 5.48 11.49 -9.96
N GLU A 95 6.02 11.58 -11.19
CA GLU A 95 7.02 10.64 -11.73
C GLU A 95 8.26 10.49 -10.84
N GLY A 96 8.73 11.58 -10.22
CA GLY A 96 9.92 11.60 -9.37
C GLY A 96 9.79 10.75 -8.08
N PHE A 97 8.57 10.40 -7.67
CA PHE A 97 8.29 9.66 -6.45
C PHE A 97 7.58 8.32 -6.68
N MET A 98 7.32 7.94 -7.94
CA MET A 98 6.53 6.75 -8.26
C MET A 98 7.13 5.44 -7.74
N ASN A 99 8.45 5.37 -7.50
CA ASN A 99 9.09 4.18 -6.95
C ASN A 99 8.87 4.00 -5.45
N ILE A 100 8.57 5.09 -4.73
CA ILE A 100 8.35 5.05 -3.29
C ILE A 100 6.89 4.69 -3.02
N VAL A 101 6.69 3.61 -2.29
CA VAL A 101 5.36 3.10 -1.94
C VAL A 101 5.21 3.06 -0.42
N LEU A 102 4.07 3.51 0.07
CA LEU A 102 3.66 3.37 1.46
C LEU A 102 2.62 2.26 1.55
N VAL A 103 2.84 1.28 2.41
CA VAL A 103 1.91 0.17 2.66
C VAL A 103 1.39 0.27 4.08
N HIS A 104 0.07 0.28 4.21
CA HIS A 104 -0.65 0.33 5.48
C HIS A 104 -1.53 -0.90 5.63
N TYR A 105 -1.36 -1.62 6.72
CA TYR A 105 -2.20 -2.74 7.12
C TYR A 105 -3.21 -2.24 8.16
N LEU A 106 -4.49 -2.36 7.88
CA LEU A 106 -5.54 -1.79 8.72
C LEU A 106 -6.76 -2.69 8.74
N GLU A 107 -7.22 -3.00 9.95
CA GLU A 107 -8.54 -3.54 10.18
C GLU A 107 -9.55 -2.40 10.32
N ILE A 108 -10.56 -2.39 9.46
CA ILE A 108 -11.67 -1.43 9.53
C ILE A 108 -12.79 -1.97 10.44
N LYS A 109 -13.44 -1.09 11.20
CA LYS A 109 -14.63 -1.44 11.98
C LYS A 109 -15.89 -1.25 11.15
#